data_AF-A0A5E4J0K1-F1
#
_entry.id   AF-A0A5E4J0K1-F1
#
_cell.length_a   1.000
_cell.length_b   1.000
_cell.length_c   1.000
_cell.angle_alpha   90.00
_cell.angle_beta   90.00
_cell.angle_gamma   90.00
#
_symmetry.space_group_name_H-M   'P 1'
#
loop_
_entity.id
_entity.type
_entity.pdbx_description
1 polymer ?
#
loop_
_entity_poly.entity_id
_entity_poly.type
_entity_poly.pdbx_seq_one_letter_code
_entity_poly.pdbx_strand_id
1 'polypeptide(L)'
;MNPLIVAFWLMLPAYIPNNCAALFGGGTPLDMGQTFQDGRRTLGDGKTFRGTVAGTICGILSGLLLNQIAASLGLPTFGSGYEQLAVLTGLSLGAMLGDIVAAFFKRRLGLKRGAPLFVIDQLDFVIGSWLLTLIIAPHWFWQNFTLTIVLIVLAITPILHRLTNIIGYRIGAKREPW
;
A
#
# COMPACT_ATOMS: atom_id res chain seq x y z
N MET A 1 11.70 -18.79 -12.91
CA MET A 1 12.08 -17.58 -12.15
C MET A 1 11.69 -17.77 -10.70
N ASN A 2 12.47 -17.24 -9.74
CA ASN A 2 12.22 -17.49 -8.31
C ASN A 2 10.90 -16.83 -7.86
N PRO A 3 9.93 -17.58 -7.29
CA PRO A 3 8.66 -17.04 -6.82
C PRO A 3 8.78 -15.90 -5.80
N LEU A 4 9.85 -15.88 -5.00
CA LEU A 4 10.15 -14.80 -4.07
C LEU A 4 10.39 -13.48 -4.79
N ILE A 5 11.18 -13.52 -5.88
CA ILE A 5 11.49 -12.33 -6.68
C ILE A 5 10.21 -11.81 -7.35
N VAL A 6 9.38 -12.73 -7.88
CA VAL A 6 8.11 -12.38 -8.51
C VAL A 6 7.14 -11.75 -7.52
N ALA A 7 7.00 -12.33 -6.32
CA ALA A 7 6.13 -11.81 -5.28
C ALA A 7 6.53 -10.39 -4.86
N PHE A 8 7.83 -10.16 -4.65
CA PHE A 8 8.34 -8.84 -4.35
C PHE A 8 8.10 -7.86 -5.50
N TRP A 9 8.41 -8.27 -6.73
CA TRP A 9 8.25 -7.47 -7.95
C TRP A 9 6.81 -6.98 -8.15
N LEU A 10 5.83 -7.89 -8.08
CA LEU A 10 4.41 -7.58 -8.30
C LEU A 10 3.85 -6.61 -7.26
N MET A 11 4.42 -6.59 -6.05
CA MET A 11 3.96 -5.73 -4.95
C MET A 11 4.70 -4.38 -4.87
N LEU A 12 5.77 -4.17 -5.63
CA LEU A 12 6.52 -2.91 -5.59
C LEU A 12 5.64 -1.64 -5.81
N PRO A 13 4.72 -1.60 -6.79
CA PRO A 13 3.83 -0.45 -6.96
C PRO A 13 2.90 -0.20 -5.76
N ALA A 14 2.66 -1.22 -4.93
CA ALA A 14 1.84 -1.13 -3.71
C ALA A 14 2.67 -0.83 -2.44
N TYR A 15 3.98 -1.09 -2.44
CA TYR A 15 4.89 -0.78 -1.31
C TYR A 15 5.33 0.69 -1.26
N ILE A 16 5.20 1.41 -2.37
CA ILE A 16 5.65 2.81 -2.52
C ILE A 16 4.64 3.85 -2.02
N PRO A 17 3.31 3.74 -2.29
CA PRO A 17 2.32 4.78 -2.03
C PRO A 17 2.34 5.36 -0.61
N ASN A 18 2.33 4.52 0.42
CA ASN A 18 2.27 4.98 1.81
C ASN A 18 3.51 5.79 2.22
N ASN A 19 4.69 5.42 1.72
CA ASN A 19 5.93 6.16 1.98
C ASN A 19 5.90 7.53 1.27
N CYS A 20 5.44 7.57 0.02
CA CYS A 20 5.27 8.82 -0.71
C CYS A 20 4.21 9.73 -0.10
N ALA A 21 3.10 9.16 0.41
CA ALA A 21 2.09 9.89 1.16
C ALA A 21 2.67 10.50 2.45
N ALA A 22 3.58 9.80 3.13
CA ALA A 22 4.26 10.34 4.32
C ALA A 22 5.24 11.47 3.98
N LEU A 23 5.94 11.40 2.83
CA LEU A 23 6.93 12.40 2.41
C LEU A 23 6.30 13.65 1.76
N PHE A 24 5.32 13.46 0.88
CA PHE A 24 4.74 14.52 0.04
C PHE A 24 3.31 14.89 0.46
N GLY A 25 2.69 14.12 1.36
CA GLY A 25 1.35 14.37 1.86
C GLY A 25 1.28 15.46 2.93
N GLY A 26 0.29 15.38 3.81
CA GLY A 26 -0.06 16.45 4.74
C GLY A 26 -1.12 17.40 4.18
N GLY A 27 -1.35 18.51 4.87
CA GLY A 27 -2.44 19.44 4.54
C GLY A 27 -3.80 18.93 5.00
N THR A 28 -4.83 19.13 4.19
CA THR A 28 -6.22 18.87 4.56
C THR A 28 -6.50 17.39 4.83
N PRO A 29 -6.96 17.03 6.04
CA PRO A 29 -7.40 15.67 6.37
C PRO A 29 -8.57 15.23 5.47
N LEU A 30 -8.59 13.96 5.09
CA LEU A 30 -9.68 13.35 4.30
C LEU A 30 -11.03 13.42 5.02
N ASP A 31 -11.03 13.34 6.34
CA ASP A 31 -12.25 13.44 7.15
C ASP A 31 -12.67 14.89 7.43
N MET A 32 -11.93 15.90 6.94
CA MET A 32 -12.21 17.32 7.18
C MET A 32 -12.35 17.69 8.67
N GLY A 33 -11.75 16.91 9.58
CA GLY A 33 -11.90 17.10 11.03
C GLY A 33 -13.19 16.51 11.62
N GLN A 34 -14.03 15.85 10.81
CA GLN A 34 -15.30 15.29 11.27
C GLN A 34 -15.12 14.14 12.26
N THR A 35 -16.09 14.04 13.17
CA THR A 35 -16.25 12.94 14.12
C THR A 35 -17.31 11.97 13.62
N PHE A 36 -17.06 10.68 13.81
CA PHE A 36 -18.02 9.62 13.58
C PHE A 36 -19.03 9.55 14.74
N GLN A 37 -20.07 8.74 14.60
CA GLN A 37 -21.18 8.63 15.57
C GLN A 37 -20.72 8.21 16.98
N ASP A 38 -19.54 7.58 17.09
CA ASP A 38 -18.91 7.19 18.35
C ASP A 38 -18.14 8.32 19.05
N GLY A 39 -18.24 9.56 18.57
CA GLY A 39 -17.59 10.74 19.13
C GLY A 39 -16.09 10.84 18.82
N ARG A 40 -15.53 9.90 18.07
CA ARG A 40 -14.10 9.90 17.68
C ARG A 40 -13.94 10.40 16.25
N ARG A 41 -12.78 10.93 15.91
CA ARG A 41 -12.43 11.30 14.51
C ARG A 41 -12.74 10.16 13.55
N THR A 42 -13.23 10.47 12.35
CA THR A 42 -13.55 9.42 11.36
C THR A 42 -12.29 8.68 10.92
N LEU A 43 -11.21 9.41 10.58
CA LEU A 43 -9.92 8.85 10.16
C LEU A 43 -8.77 9.39 11.02
N GLY A 44 -8.75 10.70 11.26
CA GLY A 44 -7.66 11.44 11.89
C GLY A 44 -6.70 12.09 10.88
N ASP A 45 -5.88 13.03 11.38
CA ASP A 45 -5.04 13.93 10.57
C ASP A 45 -3.92 13.25 9.77
N GLY A 46 -3.73 11.94 9.93
CA GLY A 46 -2.74 11.17 9.19
C GLY A 46 -3.16 10.82 7.77
N LYS A 47 -4.45 10.91 7.44
CA LYS A 47 -4.97 10.60 6.10
C LYS A 47 -5.41 11.89 5.44
N THR A 48 -4.72 12.30 4.38
CA THR A 48 -4.88 13.62 3.75
C THR A 48 -5.13 13.50 2.26
N PHE A 49 -5.88 14.41 1.66
CA PHE A 49 -6.12 14.42 0.21
C PHE A 49 -4.82 14.44 -0.59
N ARG A 50 -3.89 15.34 -0.23
CA ARG A 50 -2.59 15.45 -0.90
C ARG A 50 -1.78 14.16 -0.77
N GLY A 51 -1.76 13.56 0.42
CA GLY A 51 -1.06 12.30 0.65
C GLY A 51 -1.62 11.16 -0.19
N THR A 52 -2.95 11.01 -0.27
CA THR A 52 -3.59 9.97 -1.09
C THR A 52 -3.28 10.14 -2.57
N VAL A 53 -3.38 11.36 -3.10
CA VAL A 53 -3.08 11.65 -4.51
C VAL A 53 -1.60 11.43 -4.80
N ALA A 54 -0.71 12.01 -4.00
CA ALA A 54 0.73 11.88 -4.20
C ALA A 54 1.20 10.42 -4.09
N GLY A 55 0.72 9.68 -3.08
CA GLY A 55 1.02 8.26 -2.91
C GLY A 55 0.58 7.42 -4.10
N THR A 56 -0.65 7.62 -4.56
CA THR A 56 -1.20 6.92 -5.73
C THR A 56 -0.38 7.21 -7.00
N ILE A 57 -0.07 8.48 -7.26
CA ILE A 57 0.73 8.89 -8.42
C ILE A 57 2.13 8.27 -8.36
N CYS A 58 2.81 8.32 -7.21
CA CYS A 58 4.13 7.72 -7.07
C CYS A 58 4.11 6.20 -7.31
N GLY A 59 3.09 5.50 -6.81
CA GLY A 59 2.88 4.08 -7.09
C GLY A 59 2.73 3.81 -8.58
N ILE A 60 1.86 4.56 -9.26
CA ILE A 60 1.63 4.43 -10.71
C ILE A 60 2.92 4.70 -11.49
N LEU A 61 3.61 5.82 -11.22
CA LEU A 61 4.85 6.17 -11.92
C LEU A 61 5.94 5.11 -11.71
N SER A 62 6.06 4.57 -10.49
CA SER A 62 7.00 3.49 -10.21
C SER A 62 6.65 2.22 -10.98
N GLY A 63 5.37 1.84 -11.04
CA GLY A 63 4.92 0.68 -11.81
C GLY A 63 5.08 0.85 -13.31
N LEU A 64 4.91 2.06 -13.84
CA LEU A 64 5.20 2.38 -15.24
C LEU A 64 6.68 2.14 -15.54
N LEU A 65 7.58 2.63 -14.68
CA LEU A 65 9.03 2.42 -14.82
C LEU A 65 9.39 0.94 -14.74
N LEU A 66 8.84 0.21 -13.76
CA LEU A 66 9.06 -1.23 -13.61
C LEU A 66 8.58 -1.99 -14.87
N ASN A 67 7.45 -1.61 -15.45
CA ASN A 67 6.93 -2.28 -16.63
C ASN A 67 7.86 -2.17 -17.85
N GLN A 68 8.61 -1.07 -17.98
CA GLN A 68 9.55 -0.88 -19.10
C GLN A 68 10.74 -1.86 -19.07
N ILE A 69 11.13 -2.28 -17.86
CA ILE A 69 12.27 -3.20 -17.66
C ILE A 69 11.81 -4.62 -17.34
N ALA A 70 10.50 -4.87 -17.20
CA ALA A 70 9.96 -6.18 -16.82
C ALA A 70 10.41 -7.28 -17.81
N ALA A 71 10.21 -7.04 -19.11
CA ALA A 71 10.52 -8.02 -20.15
C ALA A 71 12.02 -8.34 -20.23
N SER A 72 12.90 -7.34 -20.09
CA SER A 72 14.36 -7.55 -20.14
C SER A 72 14.88 -8.31 -18.92
N LEU A 73 14.21 -8.20 -17.79
CA LEU A 73 14.50 -8.96 -16.56
C LEU A 73 13.78 -10.32 -16.52
N GLY A 74 12.97 -10.64 -17.53
CA GLY A 74 12.14 -11.83 -17.57
C GLY A 74 11.01 -11.83 -16.53
N LEU A 75 10.69 -10.68 -15.93
CA LEU A 75 9.69 -10.49 -14.87
C LEU A 75 8.30 -10.21 -15.45
N PRO A 76 7.21 -10.50 -14.70
CA PRO A 76 5.87 -10.23 -15.19
C PRO A 76 5.66 -8.73 -15.46
N THR A 77 4.98 -8.44 -16.56
CA THR A 77 4.54 -7.09 -16.90
C THR A 77 3.27 -6.74 -16.10
N PHE A 78 3.06 -5.45 -15.89
CA PHE A 78 1.86 -4.91 -15.26
C PHE A 78 0.73 -4.68 -16.29
N GLY A 79 0.68 -5.45 -17.37
CA GLY A 79 -0.26 -5.29 -18.48
C GLY A 79 0.23 -4.31 -19.55
N SER A 80 -0.65 -4.02 -20.52
CA SER A 80 -0.40 -3.07 -21.61
C SER A 80 -1.63 -2.20 -21.90
N GLY A 81 -1.44 -1.01 -22.48
CA GLY A 81 -2.53 -0.10 -22.82
C GLY A 81 -3.43 0.23 -21.61
N TYR A 82 -4.75 0.08 -21.79
CA TYR A 82 -5.73 0.35 -20.72
C TYR A 82 -5.62 -0.59 -19.52
N GLU A 83 -5.26 -1.86 -19.74
CA GLU A 83 -5.06 -2.82 -18.65
C GLU A 83 -3.92 -2.38 -17.73
N GLN A 84 -2.85 -1.83 -18.29
CA GLN A 84 -1.72 -1.34 -17.50
C GLN A 84 -2.14 -0.24 -16.51
N LEU A 85 -2.92 0.73 -16.99
CA LEU A 85 -3.41 1.79 -16.12
C LEU A 85 -4.34 1.23 -15.04
N ALA A 86 -5.20 0.27 -15.38
CA ALA A 86 -6.10 -0.38 -14.42
C ALA A 86 -5.32 -1.14 -13.34
N VAL A 87 -4.34 -1.96 -13.71
CA VAL A 87 -3.49 -2.72 -12.79
C VAL A 87 -2.73 -1.78 -11.85
N LEU A 88 -2.04 -0.78 -12.39
CA LEU A 88 -1.21 0.13 -11.60
C LEU A 88 -2.06 1.02 -10.70
N THR A 89 -3.23 1.44 -11.15
CA THR A 89 -4.21 2.15 -10.32
C THR A 89 -4.71 1.24 -9.21
N GLY A 90 -5.06 -0.01 -9.51
CA GLY A 90 -5.54 -0.98 -8.54
C GLY A 90 -4.54 -1.22 -7.42
N LEU A 91 -3.29 -1.47 -7.79
CA LEU A 91 -2.22 -1.70 -6.82
C LEU A 91 -1.95 -0.44 -5.99
N SER A 92 -1.84 0.73 -6.63
CA SER A 92 -1.40 1.96 -5.97
C SER A 92 -2.49 2.64 -5.16
N LEU A 93 -3.67 2.86 -5.77
CA LEU A 93 -4.82 3.45 -5.08
C LEU A 93 -5.38 2.47 -4.05
N GLY A 94 -5.40 1.17 -4.36
CA GLY A 94 -5.84 0.14 -3.43
C GLY A 94 -4.99 0.12 -2.16
N ALA A 95 -3.67 0.30 -2.27
CA ALA A 95 -2.78 0.43 -1.12
C ALA A 95 -3.21 1.59 -0.20
N MET A 96 -3.42 2.77 -0.80
CA MET A 96 -3.89 3.96 -0.07
C MET A 96 -5.26 3.74 0.57
N LEU A 97 -6.19 3.11 -0.14
CA LEU A 97 -7.53 2.83 0.37
C LEU A 97 -7.50 1.82 1.53
N GLY A 98 -6.68 0.78 1.44
CA GLY A 98 -6.47 -0.18 2.53
C GLY A 98 -6.02 0.49 3.80
N ASP A 99 -5.01 1.35 3.70
CA ASP A 99 -4.46 2.15 4.82
C ASP A 99 -5.48 3.17 5.37
N ILE A 100 -6.33 3.77 4.52
CA ILE A 100 -7.44 4.63 4.94
C ILE A 100 -8.49 3.83 5.72
N VAL A 101 -8.87 2.65 5.23
CA VAL A 101 -9.84 1.76 5.87
C VAL A 101 -9.31 1.27 7.22
N ALA A 102 -8.03 0.89 7.30
CA ALA A 102 -7.40 0.53 8.56
C ALA A 102 -7.42 1.70 9.56
N ALA A 103 -7.13 2.93 9.10
CA ALA A 103 -7.22 4.11 9.96
C ALA A 103 -8.63 4.36 10.48
N PHE A 104 -9.67 4.15 9.67
CA PHE A 104 -11.06 4.21 10.13
C PHE A 104 -11.29 3.22 11.27
N PHE A 105 -10.98 1.95 11.07
CA PHE A 105 -11.17 0.92 12.10
C PHE A 105 -10.35 1.17 13.37
N LYS A 106 -9.12 1.67 13.24
CA LYS A 106 -8.31 2.07 14.39
C LYS A 106 -9.01 3.14 15.23
N ARG A 107 -9.69 4.11 14.60
CA ARG A 107 -10.49 5.11 15.35
C ARG A 107 -11.68 4.45 16.05
N ARG A 108 -12.37 3.50 15.41
CA ARG A 108 -13.50 2.77 16.02
C ARG A 108 -13.07 1.93 17.23
N LEU A 109 -11.85 1.39 17.21
CA LEU A 109 -11.23 0.68 18.33
C LEU A 109 -10.71 1.62 19.44
N GLY A 110 -10.88 2.93 19.33
CA GLY A 110 -10.41 3.90 20.31
C GLY A 110 -8.90 4.16 20.25
N LEU A 111 -8.19 3.64 19.25
CA LEU A 111 -6.75 3.86 19.09
C LEU A 111 -6.49 5.28 18.60
N LYS A 112 -5.58 5.98 19.29
CA LYS A 112 -5.12 7.33 18.88
C LYS A 112 -4.33 7.26 17.56
N ARG A 113 -4.17 8.41 16.90
CA ARG A 113 -3.30 8.53 15.72
C ARG A 113 -1.90 8.01 16.08
N GLY A 114 -1.31 7.19 15.21
CA GLY A 114 0.03 6.64 15.39
C GLY A 114 0.11 5.44 16.34
N ALA A 115 -0.97 5.09 17.05
CA ALA A 115 -0.98 3.86 17.84
C ALA A 115 -0.87 2.64 16.90
N PRO A 116 -0.02 1.65 17.22
CA PRO A 116 0.14 0.46 16.39
C PRO A 116 -1.11 -0.43 16.49
N LEU A 117 -1.49 -1.03 15.36
CA LEU A 117 -2.41 -2.16 15.30
C LEU A 117 -1.68 -3.29 14.59
N PHE A 118 -1.03 -4.14 15.37
CA PHE A 118 -0.18 -5.22 14.87
C PHE A 118 -0.93 -6.10 13.87
N VAL A 119 -0.19 -6.63 12.88
CA VAL A 119 -0.70 -7.39 11.72
C VAL A 119 -1.50 -6.53 10.73
N ILE A 120 -2.50 -5.78 11.20
CA ILE A 120 -3.34 -4.94 10.32
C ILE A 120 -2.48 -3.87 9.64
N ASP A 121 -1.67 -3.12 10.40
CA ASP A 121 -0.81 -2.07 9.84
C ASP A 121 0.25 -2.60 8.84
N GLN A 122 0.46 -3.92 8.79
CA GLN A 122 1.42 -4.57 7.91
C GLN A 122 0.78 -5.13 6.63
N LEU A 123 -0.53 -5.42 6.67
CA LEU A 123 -1.24 -6.10 5.59
C LEU A 123 -2.40 -5.28 5.02
N ASP A 124 -2.79 -4.18 5.65
CA ASP A 124 -3.90 -3.32 5.23
C ASP A 124 -3.77 -2.85 3.78
N PHE A 125 -2.62 -2.31 3.41
CA PHE A 125 -2.35 -1.84 2.06
C PHE A 125 -2.25 -3.01 1.08
N VAL A 126 -1.72 -4.17 1.49
CA VAL A 126 -1.67 -5.38 0.65
C VAL A 126 -3.08 -5.83 0.29
N ILE A 127 -3.95 -5.93 1.29
CA ILE A 127 -5.34 -6.32 1.12
C ILE A 127 -6.07 -5.27 0.27
N GLY A 128 -5.88 -3.99 0.53
CA GLY A 128 -6.46 -2.91 -0.26
C GLY A 128 -6.05 -2.95 -1.73
N SER A 129 -4.76 -3.14 -2.02
CA SER A 129 -4.23 -3.31 -3.37
C SER A 129 -4.86 -4.51 -4.07
N TRP A 130 -4.88 -5.67 -3.41
CA TRP A 130 -5.43 -6.88 -3.99
C TRP A 130 -6.92 -6.76 -4.26
N LEU A 131 -7.70 -6.25 -3.32
CA LEU A 131 -9.14 -6.09 -3.49
C LEU A 131 -9.47 -5.14 -4.64
N LEU A 132 -8.80 -3.98 -4.72
CA LEU A 132 -9.08 -3.04 -5.80
C LEU A 132 -8.61 -3.59 -7.16
N THR A 133 -7.41 -4.17 -7.25
CA THR A 133 -6.92 -4.79 -8.49
C THR A 133 -7.81 -5.95 -8.92
N LEU A 134 -8.31 -6.77 -7.99
CA LEU A 134 -9.25 -7.84 -8.30
C LEU A 134 -10.56 -7.31 -8.88
N ILE A 135 -11.04 -6.14 -8.44
CA ILE A 135 -12.25 -5.51 -8.96
C ILE A 135 -12.04 -4.96 -10.37
N ILE A 136 -10.92 -4.27 -10.62
CA ILE A 136 -10.74 -3.50 -11.87
C ILE A 136 -9.86 -4.17 -12.92
N ALA A 137 -9.04 -5.15 -12.53
CA ALA A 137 -8.18 -5.94 -13.41
C ALA A 137 -8.12 -7.43 -12.97
N PRO A 138 -9.28 -8.12 -12.85
CA PRO A 138 -9.36 -9.48 -12.30
C PRO A 138 -8.51 -10.49 -13.06
N HIS A 139 -8.49 -10.39 -14.40
CA HIS A 139 -7.76 -11.36 -15.24
C HIS A 139 -6.26 -11.31 -14.96
N TRP A 140 -5.67 -10.11 -15.00
CA TRP A 140 -4.27 -9.89 -14.66
C TRP A 140 -3.96 -10.32 -13.22
N PHE A 141 -4.85 -10.04 -12.28
CA PHE A 141 -4.68 -10.44 -10.88
C PHE A 141 -4.52 -11.96 -10.74
N TRP A 142 -5.47 -12.73 -11.28
CA TRP A 142 -5.46 -14.20 -11.16
C TRP A 142 -4.30 -14.87 -11.90
N GLN A 143 -3.80 -14.24 -12.97
CA GLN A 143 -2.61 -14.72 -13.68
C GLN A 143 -1.32 -14.57 -12.87
N ASN A 144 -1.21 -13.49 -12.08
CA ASN A 144 0.04 -13.11 -11.41
C ASN A 144 0.07 -13.53 -9.94
N PHE A 145 -1.06 -13.46 -9.23
CA PHE A 145 -1.17 -13.80 -7.81
C PHE A 145 -1.66 -15.23 -7.61
N THR A 146 -0.83 -16.20 -8.01
CA THR A 146 -1.06 -17.61 -7.66
C THR A 146 -1.05 -17.81 -6.14
N LEU A 147 -1.61 -18.93 -5.65
CA LEU A 147 -1.60 -19.25 -4.22
C LEU A 147 -0.19 -19.16 -3.60
N THR A 148 0.83 -19.62 -4.33
CA THR A 148 2.23 -19.54 -3.87
C THR A 148 2.69 -18.09 -3.73
N ILE A 149 2.40 -17.23 -4.71
CA ILE A 149 2.76 -15.81 -4.66
C ILE A 149 2.03 -15.10 -3.52
N VAL A 150 0.73 -15.35 -3.35
CA VAL A 150 -0.07 -14.80 -2.25
C VAL A 150 0.53 -15.17 -0.89
N LEU A 151 0.84 -16.45 -0.67
CA LEU A 151 1.43 -16.91 0.60
C LEU A 151 2.80 -16.26 0.85
N ILE A 152 3.63 -16.12 -0.20
CA ILE A 152 4.92 -15.44 -0.09
C ILE A 152 4.73 -13.97 0.29
N VAL A 153 3.83 -13.23 -0.37
CA VAL A 153 3.56 -11.82 -0.06
C VAL A 153 3.11 -11.66 1.39
N LEU A 154 2.19 -12.51 1.87
CA LEU A 154 1.71 -12.47 3.25
C LEU A 154 2.82 -12.76 4.27
N ALA A 155 3.79 -13.61 3.92
CA ALA A 155 4.93 -13.91 4.79
C ALA A 155 5.99 -12.79 4.77
N ILE A 156 6.35 -12.27 3.59
CA ILE A 156 7.45 -11.31 3.44
C ILE A 156 7.06 -9.90 3.88
N THR A 157 5.79 -9.50 3.72
CA THR A 157 5.39 -8.11 3.98
C THR A 157 5.56 -7.72 5.45
N PRO A 158 5.13 -8.53 6.44
CA PRO A 158 5.45 -8.31 7.85
C PRO A 158 6.94 -8.13 8.13
N ILE A 159 7.78 -8.95 7.49
CA ILE A 159 9.23 -8.93 7.65
C ILE A 159 9.80 -7.63 7.09
N LEU A 160 9.42 -7.26 5.86
CA LEU A 160 9.84 -6.01 5.22
C LEU A 160 9.41 -4.78 6.03
N HIS A 161 8.17 -4.77 6.51
CA HIS A 161 7.65 -3.68 7.35
C HIS A 161 8.47 -3.53 8.64
N ARG A 162 8.82 -4.64 9.30
CA ARG A 162 9.68 -4.60 10.48
C ARG A 162 11.09 -4.10 10.15
N LEU A 163 11.67 -4.54 9.05
CA LEU A 163 13.01 -4.12 8.63
C LEU A 163 13.05 -2.61 8.33
N THR A 164 12.06 -2.08 7.61
CA THR A 164 11.99 -0.64 7.33
C THR A 164 11.78 0.19 8.59
N ASN A 165 11.01 -0.31 9.57
CA ASN A 165 10.85 0.34 10.88
C ASN A 165 12.17 0.35 11.68
N ILE A 166 12.90 -0.76 11.72
CA ILE A 166 14.21 -0.85 12.38
C ILE A 166 15.21 0.12 11.75
N ILE A 167 15.28 0.16 10.41
CA ILE A 167 16.17 1.08 9.69
C ILE A 167 15.79 2.53 10.02
N GLY A 168 14.50 2.86 9.93
CA GLY A 168 13.97 4.18 10.26
C GLY A 168 14.30 4.61 11.69
N TYR A 169 14.23 3.68 12.65
CA TYR A 169 14.63 3.92 14.03
C TYR A 169 16.13 4.18 14.17
N ARG A 170 16.97 3.35 13.53
CA ARG A 170 18.44 3.49 13.59
C ARG A 170 18.96 4.80 13.00
N ILE A 171 18.30 5.32 11.98
CA ILE A 171 18.66 6.61 11.35
C ILE A 171 17.97 7.82 12.01
N GLY A 172 17.23 7.60 13.10
CA GLY A 172 16.52 8.66 13.84
C GLY A 172 15.25 9.19 13.16
N ALA A 173 14.84 8.61 12.02
CA ALA A 173 13.61 8.99 11.31
C ALA A 173 12.34 8.48 11.99
N LYS A 174 12.43 7.43 12.81
CA LYS A 174 11.33 6.91 13.64
C LYS A 174 11.72 6.86 15.11
N ARG A 175 10.74 7.08 15.98
CA ARG A 175 10.92 7.03 17.44
C ARG A 175 10.92 5.61 18.00
N GLU A 176 10.37 4.65 17.25
CA GLU A 176 10.17 3.27 17.68
C GLU A 176 10.53 2.29 16.54
N PRO A 177 11.14 1.13 16.84
CA PRO A 177 11.60 0.15 15.85
C PRO A 177 10.55 -0.88 15.41
N TRP A 178 9.32 -0.84 15.93
CA TRP A 178 8.25 -1.81 15.63
C TRP A 178 7.24 -1.29 14.62
#